data_AF-A0A522H6S0-F1
#
_entry.id   AF-A0A522H6S0-F1
#
_cell.length_a   1.000
_cell.length_b   1.000
_cell.length_c   1.000
_cell.angle_alpha   90.00
_cell.angle_beta   90.00
_cell.angle_gamma   90.00
#
_symmetry.space_group_name_H-M   'P 1'
#
loop_
_entity.id
_entity.type
_entity.pdbx_description
1 polymer ?
#
loop_
_entity_poly.entity_id
_entity_poly.type
_entity_poly.pdbx_seq_one_letter_code
_entity_poly.pdbx_strand_id
1 'polypeptide(L)'
;MNNWANLTFLVVFLGQIFFSSYYVPKRILARLDRLRRDYPPGRYPRLYPRSTESFSASRSLFQWSSRGVFALGFVLLYGAVAMDGADGHISDAWPAAYGLIQFMPLLVIELLGFRQFRLMREANTDTTRKADLRPRRLFDSVSPALLVLALALMISVIGFDLYVVDFHLAWGSDAVQQAIVMVVSNLALATVGLFQFHGRKLNPHQSASDRARQTRAQLTSLLLLSCAMSVFFIWQAAGDALPLHDLDATAMSLYFQLIVALSIGFVLRSLRFEDIDFEVYAAKPATAKKHV
;
A
#
# COMPACT_ATOMS: atom_id res chain seq x y z
N MET A 1 -3.01 -24.30 -28.48
CA MET A 1 -3.71 -23.43 -27.51
C MET A 1 -3.35 -23.90 -26.12
N ASN A 2 -2.63 -23.08 -25.35
CA ASN A 2 -2.00 -23.50 -24.10
C ASN A 2 -3.02 -23.45 -22.95
N ASN A 3 -3.87 -24.48 -22.83
CA ASN A 3 -4.83 -24.64 -21.71
C ASN A 3 -4.17 -24.42 -20.33
N TRP A 4 -2.87 -24.67 -20.22
CA TRP A 4 -2.08 -24.42 -19.01
C TRP A 4 -1.92 -22.94 -18.66
N ALA A 5 -1.76 -22.04 -19.63
CA ALA A 5 -1.61 -20.61 -19.37
C ALA A 5 -2.90 -20.01 -18.80
N ASN A 6 -4.05 -20.34 -19.42
CA ASN A 6 -5.36 -19.89 -18.95
C ASN A 6 -5.70 -20.47 -17.58
N LEU A 7 -5.43 -21.77 -17.36
CA LEU A 7 -5.60 -22.38 -16.05
C LEU A 7 -4.72 -21.71 -14.98
N THR A 8 -3.45 -21.42 -15.32
CA THR A 8 -2.52 -20.75 -14.41
C THR A 8 -3.02 -19.34 -14.07
N PHE A 9 -3.46 -18.58 -15.08
CA PHE A 9 -4.07 -17.28 -14.88
C PHE A 9 -5.28 -17.37 -13.95
N LEU A 10 -6.22 -18.28 -14.18
CA LEU A 10 -7.42 -18.43 -13.35
C LEU A 10 -7.08 -18.73 -11.89
N VAL A 11 -6.11 -19.61 -11.63
CA VAL A 11 -5.66 -19.94 -10.27
C VAL A 11 -5.00 -18.72 -9.61
N VAL A 12 -4.12 -18.03 -10.31
CA VAL A 12 -3.42 -16.85 -9.81
C VAL A 12 -4.39 -15.70 -9.56
N PHE A 13 -5.33 -15.47 -10.48
CA PHE A 13 -6.34 -14.43 -10.38
C PHE A 13 -7.31 -14.71 -9.24
N LEU A 14 -7.70 -15.97 -9.02
CA LEU A 14 -8.43 -16.39 -7.84
C LEU A 14 -7.64 -16.06 -6.56
N GLY A 15 -6.33 -16.33 -6.56
CA GLY A 15 -5.40 -15.91 -5.52
C GLY A 15 -5.45 -14.39 -5.27
N GLN A 16 -5.41 -13.57 -6.33
CA GLN A 16 -5.52 -12.11 -6.24
C GLN A 16 -6.85 -11.67 -5.61
N ILE A 17 -7.97 -12.28 -5.99
CA ILE A 17 -9.29 -11.97 -5.42
C ILE A 17 -9.30 -12.25 -3.91
N PHE A 18 -8.89 -13.46 -3.50
CA PHE A 18 -8.92 -13.85 -2.09
C PHE A 18 -7.90 -13.07 -1.25
N PHE A 19 -6.67 -12.91 -1.74
CA PHE A 19 -5.63 -12.25 -0.99
C PHE A 19 -5.91 -10.75 -0.82
N SER A 20 -6.13 -10.04 -1.93
CA SER A 20 -6.22 -8.57 -1.93
C SER A 20 -7.60 -8.06 -1.52
N SER A 21 -8.70 -8.75 -1.89
CA SER A 21 -10.06 -8.27 -1.63
C SER A 21 -10.75 -8.90 -0.43
N TYR A 22 -10.24 -10.01 0.10
CA TYR A 22 -10.79 -10.64 1.30
C TYR A 22 -9.82 -10.65 2.48
N TYR A 23 -8.66 -11.27 2.32
CA TYR A 23 -7.72 -11.49 3.43
C TYR A 23 -7.15 -10.19 4.01
N VAL A 24 -6.64 -9.30 3.15
CA VAL A 24 -6.09 -8.00 3.60
C VAL A 24 -7.16 -7.10 4.25
N PRO A 25 -8.33 -6.85 3.62
CA PRO A 25 -9.41 -6.09 4.26
C PRO A 25 -9.89 -6.69 5.56
N LYS A 26 -9.99 -8.03 5.67
CA LYS A 26 -10.38 -8.71 6.91
C LYS A 26 -9.37 -8.45 8.03
N ARG A 27 -8.06 -8.45 7.74
CA ARG A 27 -7.04 -8.10 8.74
C ARG A 27 -7.11 -6.64 9.19
N ILE A 28 -7.38 -5.71 8.28
CA ILE A 28 -7.57 -4.29 8.61
C ILE A 28 -8.79 -4.11 9.51
N LEU A 29 -9.93 -4.71 9.14
CA LEU A 29 -11.16 -4.65 9.93
C LEU A 29 -10.97 -5.26 11.33
N ALA A 30 -10.31 -6.42 11.44
CA ALA A 30 -10.02 -7.03 12.73
C ALA A 30 -9.15 -6.12 13.62
N ARG A 31 -8.21 -5.38 13.03
CA ARG A 31 -7.39 -4.39 13.76
C ARG A 31 -8.21 -3.20 14.23
N LEU A 32 -9.13 -2.68 13.41
CA LEU A 32 -10.05 -1.61 13.79
C LEU A 32 -11.00 -2.05 14.92
N ASP A 33 -11.51 -3.28 14.84
CA ASP A 33 -12.40 -3.85 15.85
C ASP A 33 -11.67 -4.03 17.18
N ARG A 34 -10.43 -4.52 17.13
CA ARG A 34 -9.56 -4.59 18.30
C ARG A 34 -9.28 -3.22 18.91
N LEU A 35 -8.98 -2.21 18.08
CA LEU A 35 -8.77 -0.83 18.54
C LEU A 35 -9.97 -0.31 19.34
N ARG A 36 -11.18 -0.50 18.80
CA ARG A 36 -12.41 -0.03 19.45
C ARG A 36 -12.72 -0.78 20.75
N ARG A 37 -12.47 -2.09 20.78
CA ARG A 37 -12.75 -2.95 21.94
C ARG A 37 -11.75 -2.70 23.07
N ASP A 38 -10.46 -2.67 22.77
CA ASP A 38 -9.40 -2.61 23.77
C ASP A 38 -9.14 -1.14 24.21
N TYR A 39 -9.40 -0.16 23.33
CA TYR A 39 -9.25 1.28 23.59
C TYR A 39 -10.55 2.05 23.34
N PRO A 40 -11.56 1.92 24.23
CA PRO A 40 -12.84 2.56 24.07
C PRO A 40 -12.76 4.09 24.28
N PRO A 41 -13.68 4.85 23.66
CA PRO A 41 -13.68 6.32 23.70
C PRO A 41 -13.82 6.90 25.11
N GLY A 42 -14.47 6.20 26.04
CA GLY A 42 -14.60 6.65 27.43
C GLY A 42 -13.26 6.72 28.18
N ARG A 43 -12.31 5.82 27.85
CA ARG A 43 -10.97 5.78 28.48
C ARG A 43 -9.91 6.50 27.65
N TYR A 44 -10.05 6.48 26.32
CA TYR A 44 -9.11 7.06 25.36
C TYR A 44 -9.77 8.13 24.47
N PRO A 45 -10.29 9.24 25.05
CA PRO A 45 -11.07 10.23 24.30
C PRO A 45 -10.27 10.93 23.19
N ARG A 46 -8.94 11.07 23.35
CA ARG A 46 -8.08 11.73 22.35
C ARG A 46 -7.89 10.91 21.07
N LEU A 47 -8.21 9.62 21.11
CA LEU A 47 -8.20 8.75 19.93
C LEU A 47 -9.45 8.99 19.04
N TYR A 48 -10.51 9.56 19.62
CA TYR A 48 -11.80 9.78 18.98
C TYR A 48 -12.23 11.25 19.10
N PRO A 49 -11.63 12.18 18.33
CA PRO A 49 -11.99 13.60 18.32
C PRO A 49 -13.44 13.89 17.88
N ARG A 50 -14.13 12.93 17.26
CA ARG A 50 -15.56 12.99 16.93
C ARG A 50 -16.31 11.84 17.58
N SER A 51 -17.65 11.93 17.56
CA SER A 51 -18.53 10.85 18.03
C SER A 51 -18.17 9.50 17.39
N THR A 52 -18.44 8.43 18.13
CA THR A 52 -18.18 7.04 17.73
C THR A 52 -18.87 6.63 16.42
N GLU A 53 -19.90 7.36 16.02
CA GLU A 53 -20.65 7.18 14.78
C GLU A 53 -19.78 7.37 13.53
N SER A 54 -18.88 8.36 13.53
CA SER A 54 -17.97 8.63 12.40
C SER A 54 -16.99 7.48 12.18
N PHE A 55 -16.58 6.80 13.25
CA PHE A 55 -15.70 5.64 13.17
C PHE A 55 -16.45 4.42 12.59
N SER A 56 -17.69 4.17 13.03
CA SER A 56 -18.50 3.09 12.46
C SER A 56 -18.85 3.31 11.00
N ALA A 57 -19.13 4.54 10.58
CA ALA A 57 -19.42 4.87 9.18
C ALA A 57 -18.19 4.64 8.27
N SER A 58 -17.01 5.03 8.73
CA SER A 58 -15.76 4.79 7.99
C SER A 58 -15.46 3.29 7.85
N ARG A 59 -15.65 2.54 8.93
CA ARG A 59 -15.51 1.08 8.95
C ARG A 59 -16.51 0.40 8.01
N SER A 60 -17.78 0.80 8.04
CA SER A 60 -18.82 0.19 7.20
C SER A 60 -18.57 0.48 5.72
N LEU A 61 -18.17 1.71 5.36
CA LEU A 61 -17.82 2.08 3.99
C LEU A 61 -16.64 1.22 3.48
N PHE A 62 -15.60 1.04 4.29
CA PHE A 62 -14.47 0.18 3.93
C PHE A 62 -14.89 -1.29 3.75
N GLN A 63 -15.75 -1.78 4.63
CA GLN A 63 -16.27 -3.16 4.57
C GLN A 63 -17.13 -3.39 3.32
N TRP A 64 -18.04 -2.48 3.01
CA TRP A 64 -18.93 -2.59 1.84
C TRP A 64 -18.18 -2.43 0.53
N SER A 65 -17.27 -1.46 0.43
CA SER A 65 -16.42 -1.29 -0.76
C SER A 65 -15.55 -2.53 -0.99
N SER A 66 -14.91 -3.07 0.05
CA SER A 66 -14.09 -4.29 -0.07
C SER A 66 -14.92 -5.51 -0.50
N ARG A 67 -16.14 -5.67 0.03
CA ARG A 67 -17.08 -6.74 -0.39
C ARG A 67 -17.53 -6.57 -1.84
N GLY A 68 -17.80 -5.34 -2.27
CA GLY A 68 -18.16 -5.03 -3.65
C GLY A 68 -17.05 -5.41 -4.62
N VAL A 69 -15.81 -5.04 -4.31
CA VAL A 69 -14.62 -5.44 -5.10
C VAL A 69 -14.41 -6.95 -5.11
N PHE A 70 -14.62 -7.63 -3.97
CA PHE A 70 -14.54 -9.09 -3.90
C PHE A 70 -15.59 -9.76 -4.81
N ALA A 71 -16.85 -9.31 -4.76
CA ALA A 71 -17.91 -9.81 -5.63
C ALA A 71 -17.62 -9.53 -7.12
N LEU A 72 -17.14 -8.33 -7.44
CA LEU A 72 -16.71 -7.97 -8.79
C LEU A 72 -15.63 -8.92 -9.31
N GLY A 73 -14.67 -9.32 -8.47
CA GLY A 73 -13.65 -10.29 -8.82
C GLY A 73 -14.22 -11.62 -9.34
N PHE A 74 -15.26 -12.15 -8.69
CA PHE A 74 -15.93 -13.38 -9.16
C PHE A 74 -16.71 -13.17 -10.45
N VAL A 75 -17.32 -12.00 -10.67
CA VAL A 75 -17.97 -11.67 -11.93
C VAL A 75 -16.95 -11.67 -13.07
N LEU A 76 -15.78 -11.05 -12.86
CA LEU A 76 -14.69 -11.04 -13.85
C LEU A 76 -14.10 -12.43 -14.07
N LEU A 77 -13.93 -13.24 -13.02
CA LEU A 77 -13.47 -14.62 -13.13
C LEU A 77 -14.44 -15.48 -13.95
N TYR A 78 -15.74 -15.36 -13.69
CA TYR A 78 -16.76 -16.04 -14.50
C TYR A 78 -16.74 -15.56 -15.95
N GLY A 79 -16.61 -14.26 -16.19
CA GLY A 79 -16.45 -13.69 -17.52
C GLY A 79 -15.23 -14.26 -18.26
N ALA A 80 -14.08 -14.34 -17.59
CA ALA A 80 -12.87 -14.93 -18.16
C ALA A 80 -13.08 -16.40 -18.57
N VAL A 81 -13.74 -17.21 -17.73
CA VAL A 81 -14.06 -18.61 -18.05
C VAL A 81 -15.07 -18.71 -19.21
N ALA A 82 -16.07 -17.85 -19.25
CA ALA A 82 -17.08 -17.86 -20.30
C ALA A 82 -16.54 -17.40 -21.66
N MET A 83 -15.57 -16.49 -21.67
CA MET A 83 -14.93 -15.95 -22.88
C MET A 83 -13.73 -16.78 -23.35
N ASP A 84 -13.19 -17.68 -22.52
CA ASP A 84 -12.14 -18.64 -22.88
C ASP A 84 -12.51 -19.49 -24.12
N GLY A 85 -13.80 -19.66 -24.40
CA GLY A 85 -14.30 -20.36 -25.58
C GLY A 85 -14.34 -19.56 -26.89
N ALA A 86 -14.10 -18.24 -26.87
CA ALA A 86 -14.29 -17.37 -28.04
C ALA A 86 -12.99 -17.09 -28.83
N ASP A 87 -11.90 -16.70 -28.16
CA ASP A 87 -10.63 -16.31 -28.82
C ASP A 87 -9.35 -16.75 -28.06
N GLY A 88 -9.46 -17.47 -26.94
CA GLY A 88 -8.37 -18.15 -26.24
C GLY A 88 -7.29 -17.27 -25.56
N HIS A 89 -7.24 -15.96 -25.80
CA HIS A 89 -6.28 -15.03 -25.17
C HIS A 89 -6.98 -14.06 -24.20
N ILE A 90 -6.54 -14.07 -22.94
CA ILE A 90 -7.03 -13.16 -21.91
C ILE A 90 -6.09 -11.95 -21.84
N SER A 91 -6.59 -10.78 -22.21
CA SER A 91 -5.81 -9.54 -22.12
C SER A 91 -5.44 -9.21 -20.67
N ASP A 92 -4.19 -8.84 -20.46
CA ASP A 92 -3.61 -8.33 -19.21
C ASP A 92 -4.26 -7.04 -18.70
N ALA A 93 -4.99 -6.31 -19.56
CA ALA A 93 -5.78 -5.15 -19.18
C ALA A 93 -6.86 -5.48 -18.13
N TRP A 94 -7.42 -6.70 -18.17
CA TRP A 94 -8.44 -7.15 -17.22
C TRP A 94 -7.91 -7.24 -15.77
N PRO A 95 -6.85 -8.03 -15.49
CA PRO A 95 -6.27 -8.07 -14.14
C PRO A 95 -5.68 -6.72 -13.73
N ALA A 96 -5.18 -5.90 -14.67
CA ALA A 96 -4.72 -4.55 -14.38
C ALA A 96 -5.85 -3.63 -13.89
N ALA A 97 -6.95 -3.54 -14.64
CA ALA A 97 -8.11 -2.74 -14.28
C ALA A 97 -8.73 -3.21 -12.95
N TYR A 98 -8.85 -4.52 -12.77
CA TYR A 98 -9.31 -5.08 -11.50
C TYR A 98 -8.37 -4.71 -10.35
N GLY A 99 -7.07 -4.87 -10.53
CA GLY A 99 -6.05 -4.50 -9.54
C GLY A 99 -6.14 -3.04 -9.09
N LEU A 100 -6.34 -2.11 -10.03
CA LEU A 100 -6.56 -0.69 -9.72
C LEU A 100 -7.84 -0.47 -8.88
N ILE A 101 -8.94 -1.12 -9.26
CA ILE A 101 -10.20 -1.06 -8.49
C ILE A 101 -10.03 -1.66 -7.09
N GLN A 102 -9.22 -2.71 -6.95
CA GLN A 102 -8.91 -3.33 -5.65
C GLN A 102 -8.22 -2.39 -4.67
N PHE A 103 -7.48 -1.39 -5.15
CA PHE A 103 -6.88 -0.38 -4.29
C PHE A 103 -7.86 0.68 -3.79
N MET A 104 -9.04 0.83 -4.40
CA MET A 104 -9.98 1.88 -4.03
C MET A 104 -10.44 1.83 -2.56
N PRO A 105 -10.86 0.67 -2.00
CA PRO A 105 -11.16 0.58 -0.57
C PRO A 105 -9.99 1.02 0.32
N LEU A 106 -8.76 0.68 -0.07
CA LEU A 106 -7.55 1.01 0.67
C LEU A 106 -7.24 2.51 0.62
N LEU A 107 -7.46 3.16 -0.54
CA LEU A 107 -7.37 4.61 -0.67
C LEU A 107 -8.42 5.32 0.19
N VAL A 108 -9.65 4.80 0.23
CA VAL A 108 -10.73 5.37 1.06
C VAL A 108 -10.33 5.39 2.53
N ILE A 109 -9.81 4.29 3.07
CA ILE A 109 -9.44 4.25 4.50
C ILE A 109 -8.23 5.14 4.83
N GLU A 110 -7.26 5.25 3.92
CA GLU A 110 -6.12 6.16 4.07
C GLU A 110 -6.58 7.62 4.09
N LEU A 111 -7.44 8.03 3.16
CA LEU A 111 -8.01 9.39 3.11
C LEU A 111 -8.84 9.71 4.36
N LEU A 112 -9.62 8.76 4.86
CA LEU A 112 -10.37 8.90 6.11
C LEU A 112 -9.41 9.00 7.32
N GLY A 113 -8.31 8.25 7.31
CA GLY A 113 -7.24 8.37 8.30
C GLY A 113 -6.60 9.77 8.33
N PHE A 114 -6.29 10.33 7.17
CA PHE A 114 -5.78 11.71 7.07
C PHE A 114 -6.76 12.74 7.66
N ARG A 115 -8.06 12.60 7.33
CA ARG A 115 -9.11 13.46 7.90
C ARG A 115 -9.18 13.31 9.43
N GLN A 116 -9.06 12.08 9.94
CA GLN A 116 -9.05 11.82 11.37
C GLN A 116 -7.86 12.48 12.08
N PHE A 117 -6.65 12.39 11.50
CA PHE A 117 -5.47 13.05 12.08
C PHE A 117 -5.59 14.57 12.09
N ARG A 118 -6.20 15.15 11.04
CA ARG A 118 -6.51 16.59 11.01
C ARG A 118 -7.43 16.98 12.16
N LEU A 119 -8.50 16.21 12.40
CA LEU A 119 -9.43 16.44 13.52
C LEU A 119 -8.75 16.30 14.89
N MET A 120 -7.86 15.31 15.07
CA MET A 120 -7.08 15.17 16.31
C MET A 120 -6.21 16.40 16.56
N ARG A 121 -5.65 16.98 15.50
CA ARG A 121 -4.84 18.20 15.60
C ARG A 121 -5.66 19.44 15.91
N GLU A 122 -6.86 19.57 15.34
CA GLU A 122 -7.80 20.65 15.64
C GLU A 122 -8.33 20.57 17.09
N ALA A 123 -8.56 19.35 17.60
CA ALA A 123 -8.99 19.13 18.98
C ALA A 123 -7.85 19.24 20.03
N ASN A 124 -6.60 19.36 19.60
CA ASN A 124 -5.47 19.39 20.51
C ASN A 124 -5.30 20.77 21.16
N THR A 125 -5.54 20.84 22.47
CA THR A 125 -5.38 22.04 23.29
C THR A 125 -4.02 22.15 23.97
N ASP A 126 -3.12 21.20 23.77
CA ASP A 126 -1.80 21.22 24.40
C ASP A 126 -0.96 22.42 23.87
N THR A 127 -0.60 23.34 24.76
CA THR A 127 0.16 24.58 24.45
C THR A 127 1.67 24.35 24.32
N THR A 128 2.17 23.21 24.81
CA THR A 128 3.60 22.89 24.83
C THR A 128 3.94 21.81 23.80
N ARG A 129 4.79 22.18 22.83
CA ARG A 129 5.30 21.24 21.83
C ARG A 129 6.41 20.40 22.45
N LYS A 130 6.11 19.15 22.79
CA LYS A 130 7.14 18.16 23.14
C LYS A 130 7.86 17.74 21.86
N ALA A 131 9.12 18.14 21.73
CA ALA A 131 9.99 17.74 20.64
C ALA A 131 11.09 16.83 21.20
N ASP A 132 11.17 15.61 20.69
CA ASP A 132 12.35 14.76 20.89
C ASP A 132 13.43 15.24 19.91
N LEU A 133 14.59 15.65 20.43
CA LEU A 133 15.68 16.27 19.66
C LEU A 133 16.63 15.20 19.08
N ARG A 134 16.08 14.12 18.51
CA ARG A 134 16.88 13.13 17.80
C ARG A 134 17.05 13.55 16.33
N PRO A 135 18.29 13.63 15.81
CA PRO A 135 18.51 13.88 14.40
C PRO A 135 17.89 12.76 13.58
N ARG A 136 17.17 13.10 12.50
CA ARG A 136 16.56 12.11 11.61
C ARG A 136 17.55 11.76 10.52
N ARG A 137 18.19 10.59 10.60
CA ARG A 137 19.02 10.08 9.52
C ARG A 137 18.24 9.03 8.73
N LEU A 138 18.37 9.06 7.40
CA LEU A 138 17.64 8.14 6.51
C LEU A 138 17.96 6.68 6.85
N PHE A 139 19.23 6.38 7.11
CA PHE A 139 19.70 5.03 7.40
C PHE A 139 19.36 4.52 8.81
N ASP A 140 18.84 5.39 9.69
CA ASP A 140 18.23 4.93 10.95
C ASP A 140 16.83 4.34 10.67
N SER A 141 16.19 4.76 9.56
CA SER A 141 14.85 4.34 9.17
C SER A 141 14.85 3.25 8.10
N VAL A 142 15.91 3.13 7.31
CA VAL A 142 15.97 2.24 6.13
C VAL A 142 17.32 1.56 6.03
N SER A 143 17.35 0.29 5.63
CA SER A 143 18.59 -0.42 5.33
C SER A 143 19.30 0.18 4.11
N PRO A 144 20.58 0.58 4.20
CA PRO A 144 21.35 1.02 3.03
C PRO A 144 21.36 -0.01 1.90
N ALA A 145 21.43 -1.30 2.25
CA ALA A 145 21.42 -2.39 1.27
C ALA A 145 20.12 -2.44 0.45
N LEU A 146 18.97 -2.14 1.08
CA LEU A 146 17.70 -2.12 0.37
C LEU A 146 17.60 -0.94 -0.60
N LEU A 147 18.15 0.23 -0.21
CA LEU A 147 18.22 1.38 -1.11
C LEU A 147 19.12 1.10 -2.31
N VAL A 148 20.30 0.51 -2.06
CA VAL A 148 21.23 0.11 -3.12
C VAL A 148 20.59 -0.91 -4.05
N LEU A 149 19.87 -1.90 -3.51
CA LEU A 149 19.13 -2.89 -4.30
C LEU A 149 18.06 -2.25 -5.19
N ALA A 150 17.27 -1.32 -4.65
CA ALA A 150 16.23 -0.64 -5.42
C ALA A 150 16.83 0.17 -6.59
N LEU A 151 17.91 0.91 -6.33
CA LEU A 151 18.63 1.67 -7.35
C LEU A 151 19.27 0.75 -8.40
N ALA A 152 19.90 -0.34 -7.96
CA ALA A 152 20.50 -1.32 -8.86
C ALA A 152 19.46 -1.92 -9.78
N LEU A 153 18.30 -2.36 -9.25
CA LEU A 153 17.21 -2.90 -10.05
C LEU A 153 16.63 -1.88 -11.03
N MET A 154 16.51 -0.61 -10.63
CA MET A 154 16.04 0.45 -11.53
C MET A 154 17.01 0.66 -12.71
N ILE A 155 18.32 0.66 -12.44
CA ILE A 155 19.36 0.74 -13.49
C ILE A 155 19.32 -0.52 -14.37
N SER A 156 19.15 -1.70 -13.76
CA SER A 156 19.05 -2.97 -14.49
C SER A 156 17.86 -2.99 -15.44
N VAL A 157 16.71 -2.43 -15.07
CA VAL A 157 15.56 -2.32 -15.97
C VAL A 157 15.95 -1.51 -17.20
N ILE A 158 16.45 -0.27 -17.01
CA ILE A 158 16.82 0.60 -18.13
C ILE A 158 17.87 -0.08 -19.02
N GLY A 159 18.90 -0.70 -18.42
CA GLY A 159 19.94 -1.39 -19.18
C GLY A 159 19.42 -2.61 -19.95
N PHE A 160 18.51 -3.38 -19.36
CA PHE A 160 17.92 -4.55 -20.01
C PHE A 160 16.97 -4.15 -21.13
N ASP A 161 16.15 -3.13 -20.92
CA ASP A 161 15.22 -2.61 -21.91
C ASP A 161 15.97 -2.08 -23.15
N LEU A 162 17.06 -1.33 -22.94
CA LEU A 162 17.97 -0.89 -24.00
C LEU A 162 18.61 -2.05 -24.76
N TYR A 163 18.97 -3.12 -24.05
CA TYR A 163 19.54 -4.32 -24.65
C TYR A 163 18.51 -5.05 -25.53
N VAL A 164 17.26 -5.19 -25.06
CA VAL A 164 16.17 -5.86 -25.79
C VAL A 164 15.85 -5.12 -27.10
N VAL A 165 15.91 -3.79 -27.11
CA VAL A 165 15.65 -2.98 -28.31
C VAL A 165 16.91 -2.69 -29.15
N ASP A 166 18.02 -3.42 -28.94
CA ASP A 166 19.30 -3.23 -29.63
C ASP A 166 19.80 -1.77 -29.63
N PHE A 167 19.54 -1.04 -28.53
CA PHE A 167 19.86 0.39 -28.38
C PHE A 167 19.17 1.32 -29.40
N HIS A 168 18.16 0.83 -30.12
CA HIS A 168 17.34 1.61 -31.05
C HIS A 168 16.10 2.16 -30.35
N LEU A 169 16.26 3.33 -29.71
CA LEU A 169 15.16 4.04 -29.05
C LEU A 169 14.34 4.86 -30.06
N ALA A 170 13.12 4.43 -30.32
CA ALA A 170 12.13 5.24 -31.02
C ALA A 170 11.21 5.95 -30.02
N TRP A 171 10.94 7.23 -30.23
CA TRP A 171 9.95 7.94 -29.42
C TRP A 171 8.59 7.28 -29.53
N GLY A 172 7.98 6.97 -28.38
CA GLY A 172 6.69 6.29 -28.30
C GLY A 172 6.78 4.76 -28.28
N SER A 173 7.96 4.16 -28.38
CA SER A 173 8.13 2.71 -28.20
C SER A 173 7.81 2.28 -26.76
N ASP A 174 7.50 1.00 -26.58
CA ASP A 174 7.19 0.41 -25.27
C ASP A 174 8.34 0.63 -24.28
N ALA A 175 9.59 0.47 -24.71
CA ALA A 175 10.76 0.74 -23.88
C ALA A 175 10.83 2.21 -23.38
N VAL A 176 10.52 3.18 -24.24
CA VAL A 176 10.48 4.59 -23.82
C VAL A 176 9.34 4.83 -22.84
N GLN A 177 8.17 4.23 -23.07
CA GLN A 177 7.03 4.35 -22.17
C GLN A 177 7.31 3.72 -20.80
N GLN A 178 7.88 2.51 -20.76
CA GLN A 178 8.28 1.83 -19.53
C GLN A 178 9.31 2.64 -18.76
N ALA A 179 10.34 3.18 -19.43
CA ALA A 179 11.33 4.05 -18.79
C ALA A 179 10.70 5.31 -18.16
N ILE A 180 9.78 5.96 -18.87
CA ILE A 180 9.04 7.14 -18.34
C ILE A 180 8.21 6.74 -17.13
N VAL A 181 7.41 5.68 -17.23
CA VAL A 181 6.55 5.21 -16.13
C VAL A 181 7.41 4.83 -14.92
N MET A 182 8.55 4.17 -15.13
CA MET A 182 9.48 3.79 -14.07
C MET A 182 10.02 5.03 -13.33
N VAL A 183 10.53 6.02 -14.07
CA VAL A 183 11.10 7.23 -13.49
C VAL A 183 10.03 8.03 -12.74
N VAL A 184 8.88 8.27 -13.38
CA VAL A 184 7.77 9.03 -12.77
C VAL A 184 7.25 8.33 -11.52
N SER A 185 7.07 7.01 -11.56
CA SER A 185 6.57 6.24 -10.41
C SER A 185 7.57 6.25 -9.25
N ASN A 186 8.87 6.06 -9.51
CA ASN A 186 9.89 6.10 -8.47
C ASN A 186 10.06 7.52 -7.88
N LEU A 187 9.94 8.56 -8.69
CA LEU A 187 9.90 9.94 -8.21
C LEU A 187 8.68 10.16 -7.30
N ALA A 188 7.50 9.67 -7.69
CA ALA A 188 6.31 9.75 -6.85
C ALA A 188 6.49 9.02 -5.52
N LEU A 189 7.04 7.79 -5.53
CA LEU A 189 7.37 7.03 -4.31
C LEU A 189 8.38 7.78 -3.44
N ALA A 190 9.42 8.36 -4.03
CA ALA A 190 10.43 9.15 -3.33
C ALA A 190 9.81 10.41 -2.70
N THR A 191 8.94 11.13 -3.42
CA THR A 191 8.20 12.28 -2.91
C THR A 191 7.32 11.91 -1.71
N VAL A 192 6.56 10.81 -1.81
CA VAL A 192 5.78 10.28 -0.69
C VAL A 192 6.68 9.96 0.51
N GLY A 193 7.81 9.30 0.27
CA GLY A 193 8.81 8.99 1.30
C GLY A 193 9.38 10.24 1.98
N LEU A 194 9.73 11.26 1.20
CA LEU A 194 10.22 12.55 1.71
C LEU A 194 9.17 13.24 2.57
N PHE A 195 7.89 13.23 2.15
CA PHE A 195 6.81 13.76 2.97
C PHE A 195 6.60 12.97 4.26
N GLN A 196 6.73 11.64 4.26
CA GLN A 196 6.60 10.87 5.50
C GLN A 196 7.79 11.09 6.46
N PHE A 197 9.00 11.24 5.90
CA PHE A 197 10.23 11.39 6.69
C PHE A 197 10.39 12.82 7.26
N HIS A 198 10.19 13.85 6.45
CA HIS A 198 10.34 15.25 6.84
C HIS A 198 9.03 15.93 7.24
N GLY A 199 7.88 15.34 6.93
CA GLY A 199 6.57 15.95 7.14
C GLY A 199 6.26 16.31 8.59
N ARG A 200 5.24 17.13 8.75
CA ARG A 200 4.73 17.47 10.09
C ARG A 200 4.04 16.25 10.69
N LYS A 201 4.11 16.14 12.03
CA LYS A 201 3.38 15.09 12.76
C LYS A 201 1.88 15.33 12.55
N LEU A 202 1.19 14.41 11.90
CA LEU A 202 -0.24 14.54 11.63
C LEU A 202 -1.04 14.30 12.90
N ASN A 203 -0.69 13.26 13.65
CA ASN A 203 -1.27 12.95 14.95
C ASN A 203 -0.49 13.69 16.07
N PRO A 204 -1.07 14.68 16.76
CA PRO A 204 -0.36 15.45 17.77
C PRO A 204 0.08 14.61 18.99
N HIS A 205 -0.65 13.53 19.32
CA HIS A 205 -0.44 12.75 20.53
C HIS A 205 0.53 11.57 20.36
N GLN A 206 0.71 11.05 19.14
CA GLN A 206 1.56 9.88 18.84
C GLN A 206 2.96 9.93 19.50
N SER A 207 3.46 8.85 20.09
CA SER A 207 4.81 8.85 20.67
C SER A 207 5.91 9.06 19.60
N ALA A 208 7.09 9.55 20.00
CA ALA A 208 8.22 9.71 19.07
C ALA A 208 8.71 8.36 18.52
N SER A 209 8.68 7.32 19.36
CA SER A 209 9.01 5.94 19.00
C SER A 209 8.04 5.34 17.99
N ASP A 210 6.73 5.53 18.17
CA ASP A 210 5.73 5.02 17.23
C ASP A 210 5.85 5.71 15.88
N ARG A 211 6.12 7.02 15.90
CA ARG A 211 6.38 7.77 14.69
C ARG A 211 7.60 7.23 13.94
N ALA A 212 8.72 7.01 14.64
CA ALA A 212 9.93 6.46 14.02
C ALA A 212 9.68 5.06 13.42
N ARG A 213 8.94 4.20 14.14
CA ARG A 213 8.55 2.86 13.66
C ARG A 213 7.66 2.93 12.42
N GLN A 214 6.67 3.84 12.42
CA GLN A 214 5.79 4.08 11.28
C GLN A 214 6.58 4.59 10.07
N THR A 215 7.44 5.60 10.24
CA THR A 215 8.28 6.12 9.16
C THR A 215 9.20 5.04 8.59
N ARG A 216 9.84 4.22 9.44
CA ARG A 216 10.64 3.07 9.01
C ARG A 216 9.82 2.08 8.19
N ALA A 217 8.66 1.67 8.69
CA ALA A 217 7.80 0.70 8.01
C ALA A 217 7.36 1.22 6.63
N GLN A 218 6.93 2.48 6.56
CA GLN A 218 6.49 3.12 5.31
C GLN A 218 7.63 3.28 4.31
N LEU A 219 8.78 3.83 4.71
CA LEU A 219 9.91 3.98 3.79
C LEU A 219 10.43 2.64 3.27
N THR A 220 10.49 1.63 4.14
CA THR A 220 10.87 0.26 3.72
C THR A 220 9.86 -0.29 2.70
N SER A 221 8.55 -0.11 2.93
CA SER A 221 7.52 -0.54 1.99
C SER A 221 7.62 0.15 0.63
N LEU A 222 7.93 1.46 0.59
CA LEU A 222 8.09 2.21 -0.66
C LEU A 222 9.28 1.70 -1.49
N LEU A 223 10.39 1.35 -0.83
CA LEU A 223 11.54 0.76 -1.53
C LEU A 223 11.27 -0.66 -2.00
N LEU A 224 10.55 -1.46 -1.21
CA LEU A 224 10.13 -2.80 -1.65
C LEU A 224 9.17 -2.73 -2.85
N LEU A 225 8.28 -1.73 -2.89
CA LEU A 225 7.42 -1.46 -4.05
C LEU A 225 8.24 -1.06 -5.29
N SER A 226 9.26 -0.20 -5.12
CA SER A 226 10.21 0.15 -6.18
C SER A 226 10.89 -1.10 -6.74
N CYS A 227 11.41 -1.99 -5.87
CA CYS A 227 12.01 -3.25 -6.30
C CYS A 227 11.01 -4.14 -7.06
N ALA A 228 9.78 -4.28 -6.56
CA ALA A 228 8.74 -5.11 -7.19
C ALA A 228 8.35 -4.59 -8.57
N MET A 229 8.22 -3.27 -8.73
CA MET A 229 7.96 -2.63 -10.02
C MET A 229 9.11 -2.87 -10.99
N SER A 230 10.36 -2.76 -10.54
CA SER A 230 11.53 -3.08 -11.38
C SER A 230 11.56 -4.53 -11.84
N VAL A 231 11.27 -5.48 -10.96
CA VAL A 231 11.18 -6.89 -11.35
C VAL A 231 10.06 -7.11 -12.37
N PHE A 232 8.93 -6.43 -12.21
CA PHE A 232 7.81 -6.53 -13.15
C PHE A 232 8.14 -5.94 -14.53
N PHE A 233 8.85 -4.80 -14.62
CA PHE A 233 9.27 -4.28 -15.93
C PHE A 233 10.37 -5.11 -16.58
N ILE A 234 11.27 -5.74 -15.81
CA ILE A 234 12.18 -6.75 -16.38
C ILE A 234 11.38 -7.91 -17.00
N TRP A 235 10.31 -8.36 -16.33
CA TRP A 235 9.42 -9.37 -16.90
C TRP A 235 8.77 -8.90 -18.22
N GLN A 236 8.24 -7.67 -18.26
CA GLN A 236 7.63 -7.14 -19.48
C GLN A 236 8.62 -7.05 -20.64
N ALA A 237 9.80 -6.45 -20.42
CA ALA A 237 10.85 -6.39 -21.43
C ALA A 237 11.32 -7.79 -21.88
N ALA A 238 11.33 -8.77 -20.96
CA ALA A 238 11.66 -10.15 -21.31
C ALA A 238 10.57 -10.79 -22.18
N GLY A 239 9.30 -10.38 -22.04
CA GLY A 239 8.19 -10.80 -22.89
C GLY A 239 8.28 -10.31 -24.33
N ASP A 240 9.01 -9.22 -24.59
CA ASP A 240 9.28 -8.76 -25.95
C ASP A 240 10.39 -9.60 -26.63
N ALA A 241 11.31 -10.16 -25.84
CA ALA A 241 12.41 -11.00 -26.32
C ALA A 241 12.08 -12.50 -26.34
N LEU A 242 11.13 -12.94 -25.51
CA LEU A 242 10.75 -14.34 -25.32
C LEU A 242 9.24 -14.50 -25.54
N PRO A 243 8.73 -15.63 -26.05
CA PRO A 243 7.31 -15.84 -26.30
C PRO A 243 6.51 -16.06 -24.99
N LEU A 244 6.47 -15.05 -24.12
CA LEU A 244 5.86 -15.09 -22.79
C LEU A 244 4.50 -14.37 -22.73
N HIS A 245 4.00 -13.84 -23.84
CA HIS A 245 2.75 -13.08 -23.91
C HIS A 245 1.52 -13.81 -23.33
N ASP A 246 1.48 -15.14 -23.45
CA ASP A 246 0.43 -15.98 -22.85
C ASP A 246 0.35 -15.85 -21.31
N LEU A 247 1.41 -15.37 -20.67
CA LEU A 247 1.53 -15.24 -19.21
C LEU A 247 1.38 -13.80 -18.72
N ASP A 248 1.19 -12.80 -19.58
CA ASP A 248 1.15 -11.39 -19.17
C ASP A 248 0.02 -11.10 -18.17
N ALA A 249 -1.18 -11.64 -18.42
CA ALA A 249 -2.29 -11.55 -17.48
C ALA A 249 -1.97 -12.22 -16.12
N THR A 250 -1.24 -13.33 -16.14
CA THR A 250 -0.78 -14.03 -14.93
C THR A 250 0.24 -13.20 -14.17
N ALA A 251 1.24 -12.68 -14.87
CA ALA A 251 2.30 -11.86 -14.29
C ALA A 251 1.74 -10.56 -13.69
N MET A 252 0.80 -9.91 -14.38
CA MET A 252 0.08 -8.75 -13.87
C MET A 252 -0.65 -9.06 -12.57
N SER A 253 -1.38 -10.20 -12.53
CA SER A 253 -2.08 -10.62 -11.32
C SER A 253 -1.15 -10.92 -10.14
N LEU A 254 -0.01 -11.56 -10.40
CA LEU A 254 1.04 -11.79 -9.41
C LEU A 254 1.65 -10.47 -8.92
N TYR A 255 1.91 -9.54 -9.84
CA TYR A 255 2.42 -8.22 -9.52
C TYR A 255 1.49 -7.48 -8.55
N PHE A 256 0.18 -7.46 -8.82
CA PHE A 256 -0.81 -6.86 -7.92
C PHE A 256 -0.84 -7.50 -6.53
N GLN A 257 -0.73 -8.82 -6.44
CA GLN A 257 -0.61 -9.52 -5.16
C GLN A 257 0.67 -9.13 -4.42
N LEU A 258 1.80 -9.09 -5.13
CA LEU A 258 3.10 -8.74 -4.58
C LEU A 258 3.11 -7.31 -4.03
N ILE A 259 2.61 -6.32 -4.77
CA ILE A 259 2.57 -4.94 -4.29
C ILE A 259 1.64 -4.78 -3.08
N VAL A 260 0.51 -5.50 -3.01
CA VAL A 260 -0.36 -5.49 -1.82
C VAL A 260 0.36 -6.11 -0.61
N ALA A 261 1.09 -7.19 -0.81
CA ALA A 261 1.86 -7.86 0.24
C ALA A 261 3.00 -6.96 0.77
N LEU A 262 3.75 -6.33 -0.13
CA LEU A 262 4.92 -5.49 0.20
C LEU A 262 4.54 -4.09 0.70
N SER A 263 3.35 -3.60 0.35
CA SER A 263 2.81 -2.36 0.92
C SER A 263 2.10 -2.64 2.24
N ILE A 264 0.79 -2.89 2.18
CA ILE A 264 -0.09 -2.99 3.33
C ILE A 264 0.25 -4.20 4.19
N GLY A 265 0.53 -5.36 3.57
CA GLY A 265 0.91 -6.57 4.31
C GLY A 265 2.15 -6.33 5.19
N PHE A 266 3.19 -5.72 4.61
CA PHE A 266 4.41 -5.36 5.32
C PHE A 266 4.18 -4.33 6.43
N VAL A 267 3.40 -3.27 6.15
CA VAL A 267 3.08 -2.23 7.14
C VAL A 267 2.28 -2.82 8.31
N LEU A 268 1.28 -3.66 8.04
CA LEU A 268 0.49 -4.34 9.08
C LEU A 268 1.35 -5.25 9.96
N ARG A 269 2.34 -5.94 9.37
CA ARG A 269 3.29 -6.79 10.11
C ARG A 269 4.30 -5.98 10.94
N SER A 270 4.75 -4.85 10.41
CA SER A 270 5.78 -4.01 11.02
C SER A 270 5.24 -3.13 12.14
N LEU A 271 3.98 -2.71 12.04
CA LEU A 271 3.28 -1.95 13.06
C LEU A 271 2.35 -2.88 13.81
N ARG A 272 2.91 -3.73 14.68
CA ARG A 272 2.10 -4.60 15.53
C ARG A 272 1.26 -3.75 16.48
N PHE A 273 0.09 -4.26 16.82
CA PHE A 273 -0.86 -3.52 17.64
C PHE A 273 -0.36 -3.36 19.08
N GLU A 274 0.39 -4.36 19.56
CA GLU A 274 0.98 -4.43 20.89
C GLU A 274 2.14 -3.44 21.10
N ASP A 275 2.79 -3.03 20.01
CA ASP A 275 3.98 -2.17 20.06
C ASP A 275 3.63 -0.67 20.07
N ILE A 276 2.35 -0.32 19.96
CA ILE A 276 1.86 1.07 19.88
C ILE A 276 1.52 1.56 21.27
N ASP A 277 2.08 2.72 21.64
CA ASP A 277 1.75 3.38 22.89
C ASP A 277 0.40 4.10 22.76
N PHE A 278 -0.66 3.46 23.27
CA PHE A 278 -1.99 4.03 23.31
C PHE A 278 -2.28 4.89 24.55
N GLU A 279 -1.40 4.87 25.57
CA GLU A 279 -1.61 5.64 26.80
C GLU A 279 -1.50 7.15 26.56
N VAL A 280 -0.80 7.57 25.50
CA VAL A 280 -0.78 8.98 25.07
C VAL A 280 -2.16 9.53 24.69
N TYR A 281 -3.14 8.66 24.43
CA TYR A 281 -4.53 9.03 24.11
C TYR A 281 -5.49 8.94 25.30
N ALA A 282 -5.02 8.46 26.46
CA ALA A 282 -5.85 8.36 27.66
C ALA A 282 -6.29 9.76 28.14
N ALA A 283 -7.41 9.80 28.86
CA ALA A 283 -7.81 11.02 29.55
C ALA A 283 -6.71 11.46 30.52
N LYS A 284 -6.27 12.73 30.45
CA LYS A 284 -5.36 13.26 31.46
C LYS A 284 -6.10 13.27 32.80
N PRO A 285 -5.48 12.81 33.90
CA PRO A 285 -6.06 13.01 35.22
C PRO A 285 -6.26 14.53 35.43
N ALA A 286 -7.40 14.92 36.00
CA ALA A 286 -7.65 16.31 36.35
C ALA A 286 -6.51 16.76 37.25
N THR A 287 -5.63 17.62 36.73
CA THR A 287 -4.59 18.23 37.54
C THR A 287 -5.29 18.99 38.65
N ALA A 288 -5.16 18.53 39.88
CA ALA A 288 -5.58 19.25 41.07
C ALA A 288 -5.08 20.69 40.92
N LYS A 289 -6.02 21.64 40.89
CA LYS A 289 -5.69 23.06 40.98
C LYS A 289 -4.81 23.22 42.21
N LYS A 290 -3.49 23.43 42.01
CA LYS A 290 -2.68 24.03 43.05
C LYS A 290 -3.21 25.44 43.20
N HIS A 291 -4.07 25.62 44.20
CA HIS A 291 -4.32 26.94 44.76
C HIS A 291 -2.96 27.44 45.28
N VAL A 292 -2.40 28.41 44.58
CA VAL A 292 -1.40 29.34 45.12
C VAL A 292 -2.19 30.53 45.63
#